data_AF-A0A1I8BU19-F1
#
_entry.id   AF-A0A1I8BU19-F1
#
_cell.length_a   1.000
_cell.length_b   1.000
_cell.length_c   1.000
_cell.angle_alpha   90.00
_cell.angle_beta   90.00
_cell.angle_gamma   90.00
#
_symmetry.space_group_name_H-M   'P 1'
#
loop_
_entity.id
_entity.type
_entity.pdbx_description
1 polymer ?
#
loop_
_entity_poly.entity_id
_entity_poly.type
_entity_poly.pdbx_seq_one_letter_code
_entity_poly.pdbx_strand_id
1 'polypeptide(L)'
;MTDITAQNCVNDPNIEIAWAIKASEFSSVHMNILMSVDTTKLKLNKYQDDVYKYFREMFPDMDVFETNEVQLKGGNKEKWRQFCEYFKETVDDYNFGTMLRIRADGIYDEANTIITQKVCFLLNSPKDGHL
;
A
#
# COMPACT_ATOMS: atom_id res chain seq x y z
N MET A 1 -0.48 34.18 5.18
CA MET A 1 -0.75 32.87 4.55
C MET A 1 -0.73 31.88 5.69
N THR A 2 -1.88 31.35 6.10
CA THR A 2 -1.93 30.31 7.13
C THR A 2 -1.39 29.02 6.51
N ASP A 3 -0.33 28.46 7.09
CA ASP A 3 0.19 27.17 6.67
C ASP A 3 -0.93 26.12 6.77
N ILE A 4 -1.37 25.62 5.62
CA ILE A 4 -2.28 24.48 5.52
C ILE A 4 -1.45 23.24 5.89
N THR A 5 -1.30 22.99 7.18
CA THR A 5 -0.72 21.77 7.71
C THR A 5 -1.81 20.72 7.85
N ALA A 6 -1.45 19.43 7.81
CA ALA A 6 -2.42 18.34 8.00
C ALA A 6 -3.20 18.46 9.34
N GLN A 7 -2.62 19.11 10.35
CA GLN A 7 -3.27 19.39 11.63
C GLN A 7 -4.37 20.47 11.57
N ASN A 8 -4.31 21.35 10.55
CA ASN A 8 -5.26 22.46 10.39
C ASN A 8 -6.38 22.16 9.38
N CYS A 9 -6.32 21.00 8.72
CA CYS A 9 -7.40 20.53 7.84
C CYS A 9 -8.48 19.84 8.67
N VAL A 10 -9.71 20.36 8.59
CA VAL A 10 -10.89 19.70 9.20
C VAL A 10 -11.22 18.45 8.39
N ASN A 11 -11.47 17.34 9.09
CA ASN A 11 -11.87 16.10 8.45
C ASN A 11 -13.30 16.24 7.90
N ASP A 12 -13.47 16.26 6.58
CA ASP A 12 -14.78 16.35 5.92
C ASP A 12 -15.30 14.95 5.58
N PRO A 13 -16.43 14.52 6.16
CA PRO A 13 -17.00 13.19 5.90
C PRO A 13 -17.26 12.91 4.41
N ASN A 14 -17.58 13.92 3.61
CA ASN A 14 -17.79 13.74 2.17
C ASN A 14 -16.50 13.40 1.44
N ILE A 15 -15.37 13.97 1.89
CA ILE A 15 -14.04 13.65 1.35
C ILE A 15 -13.68 12.21 1.71
N GLU A 16 -13.92 11.78 2.95
CA GLU A 16 -13.68 10.39 3.36
C GLU A 16 -14.52 9.39 2.58
N ILE A 17 -15.81 9.68 2.36
CA ILE A 17 -16.70 8.84 1.55
C ILE A 17 -16.21 8.77 0.10
N ALA A 18 -15.90 9.92 -0.52
CA ALA A 18 -15.40 9.95 -1.89
C ALA A 18 -14.08 9.18 -2.04
N TRP A 19 -13.17 9.33 -1.07
CA TRP A 19 -11.94 8.58 -1.00
C TRP A 19 -12.19 7.06 -0.87
N ALA A 20 -13.08 6.64 0.04
CA ALA A 20 -13.39 5.24 0.27
C ALA A 20 -13.99 4.57 -0.98
N ILE A 21 -14.87 5.26 -1.70
CA ILE A 21 -15.41 4.81 -2.99
C ILE A 21 -14.26 4.59 -3.99
N LYS A 22 -13.35 5.55 -4.11
CA LYS A 22 -12.20 5.43 -5.03
C LYS A 22 -11.23 4.32 -4.65
N ALA A 23 -10.93 4.14 -3.37
CA ALA A 23 -10.09 3.04 -2.90
C ALA A 23 -10.74 1.67 -3.16
N SER A 24 -12.06 1.56 -3.02
CA SER A 24 -12.83 0.35 -3.32
C SER A 24 -12.86 0.03 -4.82
N GLU A 25 -13.10 1.03 -5.68
CA GLU A 25 -13.01 0.89 -7.15
C GLU A 25 -11.61 0.40 -7.56
N PHE A 26 -10.57 1.00 -7.02
CA PHE A 26 -9.18 0.62 -7.28
C PHE A 26 -8.90 -0.84 -6.89
N SER A 27 -9.36 -1.26 -5.70
CA SER A 27 -9.20 -2.63 -5.20
C SER A 27 -9.91 -3.65 -6.10
N SER A 28 -11.10 -3.31 -6.57
CA SER A 28 -11.87 -4.14 -7.50
C SER A 28 -11.15 -4.33 -8.83
N VAL A 29 -10.58 -3.24 -9.39
CA VAL A 29 -9.76 -3.31 -10.61
C VAL A 29 -8.51 -4.13 -10.39
N HIS A 30 -7.80 -3.92 -9.28
CA HIS A 30 -6.61 -4.69 -8.94
C HIS A 30 -6.92 -6.19 -8.83
N MET A 31 -8.00 -6.55 -8.13
CA MET A 31 -8.45 -7.94 -8.01
C MET A 31 -8.74 -8.58 -9.37
N ASN A 32 -9.44 -7.85 -10.25
CA ASN A 32 -9.73 -8.33 -11.60
C ASN A 32 -8.45 -8.59 -12.40
N ILE A 33 -7.43 -7.73 -12.27
CA ILE A 33 -6.12 -7.93 -12.93
C ILE A 33 -5.47 -9.21 -12.40
N LEU A 34 -5.38 -9.37 -11.08
CA LEU A 34 -4.78 -10.55 -10.45
C LEU A 34 -5.44 -11.85 -10.88
N MET A 35 -6.77 -11.87 -11.04
CA MET A 35 -7.50 -13.05 -11.51
C MET A 35 -7.36 -13.33 -13.01
N SER A 36 -6.92 -12.34 -13.80
CA SER A 36 -6.94 -12.42 -15.26
C SER A 36 -5.58 -12.68 -15.90
N VAL A 37 -4.48 -12.54 -15.14
CA VAL A 37 -3.11 -12.60 -15.69
C VAL A 37 -2.19 -13.46 -14.84
N ASP A 38 -1.09 -13.91 -15.45
CA ASP A 38 0.03 -14.50 -14.73
C ASP A 38 0.72 -13.42 -13.88
N THR A 39 0.53 -13.50 -12.57
CA THR A 39 0.94 -12.47 -11.62
C THR A 39 2.46 -12.38 -11.49
N THR A 40 3.21 -13.45 -11.80
CA THR A 40 4.69 -13.47 -11.80
C THR A 40 5.31 -12.49 -12.81
N LYS A 41 4.53 -12.09 -13.82
CA LYS A 41 4.95 -11.13 -14.87
C LYS A 41 4.32 -9.75 -14.68
N LEU A 42 3.47 -9.58 -13.67
CA LEU A 42 2.73 -8.35 -13.44
C LEU A 42 3.64 -7.29 -12.82
N LYS A 43 3.77 -6.14 -13.50
CA LYS A 43 4.43 -4.94 -12.97
C LYS A 43 3.43 -3.79 -13.00
N LEU A 44 2.94 -3.41 -11.83
CA LEU A 44 1.89 -2.40 -11.66
C LEU A 44 2.44 -0.97 -11.74
N ASN A 45 3.73 -0.80 -11.44
CA ASN A 45 4.37 0.51 -11.46
C ASN A 45 5.85 0.40 -11.86
N LYS A 46 6.39 1.46 -12.49
CA LYS A 46 7.79 1.53 -12.90
C LYS A 46 8.77 1.46 -11.71
N TYR A 47 8.40 2.02 -10.55
CA TYR A 47 9.22 2.09 -9.33
C TYR A 47 9.14 0.85 -8.44
N GLN A 48 8.35 -0.15 -8.83
CA GLN A 48 8.06 -1.32 -8.00
C GLN A 48 9.34 -2.07 -7.57
N ASP A 49 10.33 -2.16 -8.44
CA ASP A 49 11.61 -2.83 -8.14
C ASP A 49 12.43 -2.06 -7.10
N ASP A 50 12.47 -0.72 -7.21
CA ASP A 50 13.18 0.15 -6.27
C ASP A 50 12.52 0.14 -4.89
N VAL A 51 11.19 0.18 -4.86
CA VAL A 51 10.38 0.10 -3.64
C VAL A 51 10.61 -1.23 -2.94
N TYR A 52 10.56 -2.33 -3.69
CA TYR A 52 10.77 -3.66 -3.15
C TYR A 52 12.22 -3.85 -2.63
N LYS A 53 13.22 -3.38 -3.37
CA LYS A 53 14.62 -3.43 -2.94
C LYS A 53 14.83 -2.71 -1.60
N TYR A 54 14.36 -1.46 -1.51
CA TYR A 54 14.52 -0.67 -0.28
C TYR A 54 13.71 -1.26 0.88
N PHE A 55 12.52 -1.82 0.60
CA PHE A 55 11.76 -2.56 1.60
C PHE A 55 12.57 -3.73 2.17
N ARG A 56 13.26 -4.53 1.34
CA ARG A 56 14.09 -5.65 1.83
C ARG A 56 15.33 -5.19 2.60
N GLU A 57 15.91 -4.04 2.26
CA GLU A 57 16.99 -3.44 3.06
C GLU A 57 16.49 -3.02 4.46
N MET A 58 15.28 -2.45 4.56
CA MET A 58 14.70 -2.03 5.84
C MET A 58 14.04 -3.18 6.61
N PHE A 59 13.47 -4.17 5.94
CA PHE A 59 12.67 -5.24 6.52
C PHE A 59 13.09 -6.61 5.95
N PRO A 60 14.33 -7.06 6.23
CA PRO A 60 14.88 -8.26 5.62
C PRO A 60 14.03 -9.51 5.90
N ASP A 61 13.52 -9.61 7.13
CA ASP A 61 12.79 -10.79 7.63
C ASP A 61 11.26 -10.65 7.58
N MET A 62 10.72 -9.51 7.10
CA MET A 62 9.27 -9.32 7.05
C MET A 62 8.68 -10.12 5.89
N ASP A 63 7.67 -10.94 6.19
CA ASP A 63 6.93 -11.62 5.16
C ASP A 63 6.00 -10.64 4.44
N VAL A 64 6.05 -10.65 3.10
CA VAL A 64 5.17 -9.84 2.23
C VAL A 64 3.96 -10.64 1.76
N PHE A 65 3.99 -11.97 1.88
CA PHE A 65 2.88 -12.84 1.55
C PHE A 65 1.78 -12.74 2.60
N GLU A 66 2.17 -12.77 3.87
CA GLU A 66 1.28 -12.58 5.01
C GLU A 66 1.84 -11.48 5.92
N THR A 67 1.21 -10.32 5.84
CA THR A 67 1.44 -9.19 6.74
C THR A 67 0.28 -9.07 7.73
N ASN A 68 0.45 -8.29 8.78
CA ASN A 68 -0.67 -7.87 9.61
C ASN A 68 -0.49 -6.43 10.12
N GLU A 69 -1.58 -5.86 10.63
CA GLU A 69 -1.57 -4.48 11.11
C GLU A 69 -0.58 -4.27 12.26
N VAL A 70 -0.35 -5.27 13.12
CA VAL A 70 0.60 -5.17 14.23
C VAL A 70 2.05 -5.11 13.73
N GLN A 71 2.40 -5.89 12.72
CA GLN A 71 3.73 -5.89 12.11
C GLN A 71 4.02 -4.57 11.39
N LEU A 72 3.01 -3.97 10.75
CA LEU A 72 3.13 -2.73 9.99
C LEU A 72 3.05 -1.47 10.87
N LYS A 73 2.09 -1.43 11.79
CA LYS A 73 1.73 -0.22 12.56
C LYS A 73 2.02 -0.31 14.06
N GLY A 74 2.50 -1.46 14.55
CA GLY A 74 2.95 -1.64 15.94
C GLY A 74 4.39 -1.15 16.14
N GLY A 75 5.28 -2.04 16.58
CA GLY A 75 6.68 -1.69 16.90
C GLY A 75 7.50 -1.11 15.74
N ASN A 76 7.06 -1.34 14.49
CA ASN A 76 7.74 -0.86 13.29
C ASN A 76 7.20 0.48 12.76
N LYS A 77 6.23 1.11 13.43
CA LYS A 77 5.53 2.30 12.91
C LYS A 77 6.46 3.41 12.40
N GLU A 78 7.51 3.71 13.16
CA GLU A 78 8.47 4.76 12.77
C GLU A 78 9.33 4.33 11.58
N LYS A 79 9.79 3.08 11.57
CA LYS A 79 10.56 2.50 10.46
C LYS A 79 9.73 2.44 9.18
N TRP A 80 8.44 2.10 9.32
CA TRP A 80 7.47 2.09 8.23
C TRP A 80 7.23 3.50 7.68
N ARG A 81 7.09 4.50 8.56
CA ARG A 81 6.97 5.91 8.16
C ARG A 81 8.20 6.37 7.37
N GLN A 82 9.40 6.04 7.83
CA GLN A 82 10.65 6.35 7.13
C GLN A 82 10.74 5.68 5.76
N PHE A 83 10.30 4.43 5.65
CA PHE A 83 10.18 3.73 4.38
C PHE A 83 9.25 4.49 3.41
N CYS A 84 8.06 4.88 3.85
CA CYS A 84 7.12 5.61 3.00
C CYS A 84 7.66 6.99 2.57
N GLU A 85 8.21 7.77 3.50
CA GLU A 85 8.75 9.11 3.23
C GLU A 85 9.96 9.11 2.30
N TYR A 86 10.73 8.02 2.25
CA TYR A 86 11.84 7.87 1.31
C TYR A 86 11.39 8.04 -0.15
N PHE A 87 10.17 7.64 -0.47
CA PHE A 87 9.61 7.70 -1.83
C PHE A 87 8.81 8.97 -2.13
N LYS A 88 8.77 9.95 -1.21
CA LYS A 88 7.98 11.17 -1.36
C LYS A 88 8.24 11.96 -2.64
N GLU A 89 9.50 12.01 -3.07
CA GLU A 89 9.92 12.77 -4.25
C GLU A 89 9.93 11.93 -5.55
N THR A 90 9.67 10.62 -5.45
CA THR A 90 9.81 9.69 -6.60
C THR A 90 8.49 9.05 -7.00
N VAL A 91 7.65 8.67 -6.03
CA VAL A 91 6.35 8.04 -6.27
C VAL A 91 5.27 9.11 -6.18
N ASP A 92 4.61 9.38 -7.31
CA ASP A 92 3.48 10.32 -7.35
C ASP A 92 2.37 9.86 -6.39
N ASP A 93 1.89 10.79 -5.58
CA ASP A 93 0.88 10.56 -4.54
C ASP A 93 1.24 9.40 -3.60
N TYR A 94 2.52 9.26 -3.23
CA TYR A 94 3.02 8.14 -2.42
C TYR A 94 2.18 7.88 -1.15
N ASN A 95 1.66 8.95 -0.52
CA ASN A 95 0.89 8.92 0.73
C ASN A 95 -0.63 8.85 0.52
N PHE A 96 -1.11 8.77 -0.72
CA PHE A 96 -2.54 8.61 -0.99
C PHE A 96 -3.04 7.31 -0.35
N GLY A 97 -4.13 7.42 0.41
CA GLY A 97 -4.72 6.27 1.07
C GLY A 97 -5.25 5.26 0.05
N THR A 98 -4.88 4.00 0.20
CA THR A 98 -5.37 2.90 -0.63
C THR A 98 -5.57 1.65 0.22
N MET A 99 -6.16 0.62 -0.38
CA MET A 99 -6.41 -0.67 0.25
C MET A 99 -5.35 -1.69 -0.17
N LEU A 100 -4.87 -2.44 0.81
CA LEU A 100 -3.87 -3.49 0.66
C LEU A 100 -4.42 -4.81 1.20
N ARG A 101 -4.21 -5.90 0.45
CA ARG A 101 -4.48 -7.25 0.97
C ARG A 101 -3.37 -7.64 1.93
N ILE A 102 -3.72 -8.04 3.16
CA ILE A 102 -2.73 -8.46 4.15
C ILE A 102 -2.21 -9.87 3.87
N ARG A 103 -3.02 -10.72 3.24
CA ARG A 103 -2.63 -12.00 2.65
C ARG A 103 -2.78 -11.96 1.15
N ALA A 104 -1.71 -12.34 0.46
CA ALA A 104 -1.66 -12.30 -0.98
C ALA A 104 -2.55 -13.38 -1.64
N ASP A 105 -2.79 -14.52 -0.97
CA ASP A 105 -3.65 -15.61 -1.48
C ASP A 105 -5.16 -15.37 -1.30
N GLY A 106 -5.54 -14.32 -0.58
CA GLY A 106 -6.93 -13.96 -0.32
C GLY A 106 -7.50 -12.90 -1.27
N ILE A 107 -8.81 -12.66 -1.17
CA ILE A 107 -9.48 -11.57 -1.89
C ILE A 107 -9.42 -10.27 -1.09
N TYR A 108 -9.88 -9.16 -1.67
CA TYR A 108 -10.22 -7.98 -0.88
C TYR A 108 -11.55 -8.22 -0.15
N ASP A 109 -11.49 -8.36 1.16
CA ASP A 109 -12.64 -8.38 2.07
C ASP A 109 -12.28 -7.68 3.40
N GLU A 110 -13.23 -7.57 4.32
CA GLU A 110 -13.01 -6.90 5.62
C GLU A 110 -11.89 -7.56 6.44
N ALA A 111 -11.75 -8.88 6.37
CA ALA A 111 -10.76 -9.63 7.17
C ALA A 111 -9.35 -9.56 6.57
N ASN A 112 -9.25 -9.41 5.24
CA ASN A 112 -8.00 -9.45 4.50
C ASN A 112 -7.55 -8.07 3.97
N THR A 113 -8.22 -6.97 4.33
CA THR A 113 -7.91 -5.63 3.78
C THR A 113 -7.53 -4.64 4.88
N ILE A 114 -6.46 -3.89 4.65
CA ILE A 114 -6.09 -2.72 5.46
C ILE A 114 -5.94 -1.46 4.62
N ILE A 115 -6.14 -0.31 5.26
CA ILE A 115 -5.82 1.00 4.67
C ILE A 115 -4.34 1.30 4.89
N THR A 116 -3.65 1.67 3.80
CA THR A 116 -2.23 2.00 3.77
C THR A 116 -1.92 3.11 2.76
N GLN A 117 -0.66 3.52 2.66
CA GLN A 117 -0.19 4.46 1.65
C GLN A 117 0.05 3.77 0.29
N LYS A 118 -0.19 4.47 -0.81
CA LYS A 118 0.01 3.98 -2.19
C LYS A 118 1.38 3.35 -2.44
N VAL A 119 2.45 3.88 -1.83
CA VAL A 119 3.79 3.29 -1.95
C VAL A 119 3.83 1.85 -1.42
N CYS A 120 3.11 1.56 -0.33
CA CYS A 120 3.05 0.24 0.26
C CYS A 120 2.28 -0.75 -0.62
N PHE A 121 1.31 -0.27 -1.40
CA PHE A 121 0.60 -1.09 -2.38
C PHE A 121 1.52 -1.70 -3.43
N LEU A 122 2.63 -1.02 -3.75
CA LEU A 122 3.62 -1.53 -4.71
C LEU A 122 4.36 -2.79 -4.22
N LEU A 123 4.23 -3.14 -2.94
CA LEU A 123 4.73 -4.40 -2.39
C LEU A 123 3.78 -5.59 -2.65
N ASN A 124 2.52 -5.36 -3.03
CA ASN A 124 1.50 -6.42 -3.22
C ASN A 124 1.59 -7.14 -4.58
N SER A 125 2.75 -7.10 -5.22
CA SER A 125 3.00 -7.77 -6.49
C SER A 125 3.97 -8.92 -6.27
N PRO A 126 3.82 -10.06 -6.98
CA PRO A 126 4.61 -11.25 -6.72
C PRO A 126 6.07 -10.98 -7.08
N LYS A 127 6.92 -10.92 -6.07
CA LYS A 127 8.37 -10.76 -6.25
C LYS A 127 9.18 -11.80 -5.48
N ASP A 128 8.52 -12.68 -4.71
CA ASP A 128 9.14 -13.67 -3.83
C ASP A 128 8.76 -15.13 -4.12
N GLY A 129 8.30 -15.44 -5.33
CA GLY A 129 7.85 -16.79 -5.67
C GLY A 129 6.55 -17.21 -4.96
N HIS A 130 5.90 -16.27 -4.28
CA HIS A 130 4.55 -16.44 -3.78
C HIS A 130 3.57 -15.62 -4.66
N LEU A 131 2.70 -16.38 -5.34
CA LEU A 131 1.75 -16.08 -6.42
C LEU A 131 2.33 -16.03 -7.84
#